data_AF-A0A1S8A9U0-F1
#
_entry.id   AF-A0A1S8A9U0-F1
#
_cell.length_a   1.000
_cell.length_b   1.000
_cell.length_c   1.000
_cell.angle_alpha   90.00
_cell.angle_beta   90.00
_cell.angle_gamma   90.00
#
_symmetry.space_group_name_H-M   'P 1'
#
loop_
_entity.id
_entity.type
_entity.pdbx_description
1 polymer ?
#
loop_
_entity_poly.entity_id
_entity_poly.type
_entity_poly.pdbx_seq_one_letter_code
_entity_poly.pdbx_strand_id
1 'polypeptide(L)'
;MKVLITGATGSIGGECLAQCLSHSSISSVVAFTRRDLPDHISSHPKLTSIVIRDFSNWPEDVLQAHSDATGMIWYGTRHAARPGRAFR
;
A
#
# COMPACT_ATOMS: atom_id res chain seq x y z
N MET A 1 -9.72 -12.47 -6.80
CA MET A 1 -8.25 -12.36 -6.65
C MET A 1 -7.92 -11.38 -5.53
N LYS A 2 -6.81 -11.61 -4.82
CA LYS A 2 -6.32 -10.73 -3.75
C LYS A 2 -5.10 -9.97 -4.24
N VAL A 3 -5.11 -8.64 -4.12
CA VAL A 3 -4.03 -7.77 -4.58
C VAL A 3 -3.50 -6.94 -3.42
N LEU A 4 -2.18 -6.84 -3.31
CA LEU A 4 -1.51 -5.99 -2.35
C LEU A 4 -1.10 -4.68 -3.03
N ILE A 5 -1.18 -3.56 -2.32
CA ILE A 5 -0.75 -2.27 -2.84
C ILE A 5 0.04 -1.49 -1.79
N THR A 6 1.18 -0.94 -2.19
CA THR A 6 1.90 0.08 -1.41
C THR A 6 1.75 1.44 -2.08
N GLY A 7 1.92 2.52 -1.30
CA GLY A 7 1.88 3.88 -1.87
C GLY A 7 0.48 4.35 -2.30
N ALA A 8 -0.59 3.72 -1.79
CA ALA A 8 -1.98 4.05 -2.10
C ALA A 8 -2.42 5.49 -1.77
N THR A 9 -1.60 6.24 -1.03
CA THR A 9 -1.83 7.67 -0.71
C THR A 9 -1.26 8.63 -1.77
N GLY A 10 -0.44 8.15 -2.70
CA GLY A 10 0.08 8.96 -3.81
C GLY A 10 -0.89 8.98 -5.00
N SER A 11 -0.69 9.89 -5.97
CA SER A 11 -1.59 10.00 -7.13
C SER A 11 -1.68 8.71 -7.94
N ILE A 12 -0.55 8.10 -8.27
CA ILE A 12 -0.51 6.86 -9.07
C ILE A 12 -1.05 5.69 -8.25
N GLY A 13 -0.54 5.49 -7.03
CA GLY A 13 -1.00 4.39 -6.16
C GLY A 13 -2.48 4.50 -5.77
N GLY A 14 -2.99 5.71 -5.61
CA GLY A 14 -4.41 5.98 -5.34
C GLY A 14 -5.30 5.61 -6.52
N GLU A 15 -4.90 5.96 -7.74
CA GLU A 15 -5.63 5.55 -8.95
C GLU A 15 -5.57 4.03 -9.16
N CYS A 16 -4.40 3.40 -8.95
CA CYS A 16 -4.28 1.94 -8.98
C CYS A 16 -5.23 1.29 -7.96
N LEU A 17 -5.31 1.83 -6.73
CA LEU A 17 -6.25 1.37 -5.71
C LEU A 17 -7.69 1.50 -6.21
N ALA A 18 -8.09 2.65 -6.72
CA ALA A 18 -9.44 2.89 -7.22
C ALA A 18 -9.84 1.88 -8.30
N GLN A 19 -8.97 1.66 -9.30
CA GLN A 19 -9.21 0.67 -10.34
C GLN A 19 -9.30 -0.76 -9.78
N CYS A 20 -8.45 -1.10 -8.81
CA CYS A 20 -8.51 -2.42 -8.16
C CYS A 20 -9.84 -2.64 -7.42
N LEU A 21 -10.38 -1.61 -6.76
CA LEU A 21 -11.64 -1.70 -6.03
C LEU A 21 -12.84 -1.84 -6.98
N SER A 22 -12.82 -1.11 -8.10
CA SER A 22 -13.86 -1.15 -9.15
C SER A 22 -13.85 -2.45 -9.96
N HIS A 23 -12.72 -3.16 -10.04
CA HIS A 23 -12.61 -4.37 -10.84
C HIS A 23 -13.38 -5.55 -10.22
N SER A 24 -14.21 -6.24 -11.01
CA SER A 24 -15.08 -7.32 -10.54
C SER A 24 -14.32 -8.60 -10.18
N SER A 25 -13.22 -8.90 -10.87
CA SER A 25 -12.40 -10.09 -10.60
C SER A 25 -11.50 -9.95 -9.35
N ILE A 26 -11.33 -8.72 -8.84
CA ILE A 26 -10.61 -8.44 -7.60
C ILE A 26 -11.63 -8.51 -6.46
N SER A 27 -11.41 -9.48 -5.58
CA SER A 27 -12.28 -9.77 -4.45
C SER A 27 -11.79 -9.09 -3.17
N SER A 28 -10.48 -8.86 -3.05
CA SER A 28 -9.86 -8.23 -1.89
C SER A 28 -8.64 -7.42 -2.30
N VAL A 29 -8.49 -6.24 -1.70
CA VAL A 29 -7.32 -5.37 -1.86
C VAL A 29 -6.78 -5.07 -0.47
N VAL A 30 -5.48 -5.25 -0.28
CA VAL A 30 -4.79 -4.88 0.96
C VAL A 30 -3.85 -3.73 0.67
N ALA A 31 -4.11 -2.57 1.28
CA ALA A 31 -3.28 -1.40 1.14
C ALA A 31 -2.33 -1.26 2.34
N PHE A 32 -1.03 -1.36 2.08
CA PHE A 32 0.01 -1.02 3.03
C PHE A 32 0.36 0.46 2.90
N THR A 33 0.08 1.22 3.94
CA THR A 33 0.29 2.67 3.96
C THR A 33 1.11 3.08 5.17
N ARG A 34 1.75 4.25 5.11
CA ARG A 34 2.47 4.82 6.27
C ARG A 34 1.57 5.65 7.19
N ARG A 35 0.35 5.93 6.74
CA ARG A 35 -0.67 6.78 7.35
C ARG A 35 -2.02 6.23 6.96
N ASP A 36 -3.03 6.48 7.78
CA ASP A 36 -4.40 6.07 7.48
C ASP A 36 -4.87 6.63 6.13
N LEU A 37 -5.65 5.81 5.42
CA LEU A 37 -6.35 6.26 4.22
C LEU A 37 -7.55 7.13 4.62
N PRO A 38 -7.96 8.08 3.77
CA PRO A 38 -9.18 8.85 3.99
C PRO A 38 -10.41 7.96 4.19
N ASP A 39 -11.35 8.36 5.04
CA ASP A 39 -12.54 7.58 5.43
C ASP A 39 -13.40 7.11 4.25
N HIS A 40 -13.48 7.94 3.19
CA HIS A 40 -14.23 7.61 1.98
C HIS A 40 -13.63 6.44 1.18
N ILE A 41 -12.34 6.13 1.39
CA ILE A 41 -11.64 5.00 0.75
C ILE A 41 -11.58 3.82 1.72
N SER A 42 -11.22 4.07 2.98
CA SER A 42 -11.03 3.03 3.99
C SER A 42 -12.31 2.26 4.35
N SER A 43 -13.49 2.85 4.11
CA SER A 43 -14.80 2.22 4.30
C SER A 43 -15.18 1.20 3.21
N HIS A 44 -14.37 1.04 2.16
CA HIS A 44 -14.72 0.14 1.06
C HIS A 44 -14.67 -1.33 1.49
N PRO A 45 -15.71 -2.15 1.21
CA PRO A 45 -15.82 -3.52 1.74
C PRO A 45 -14.74 -4.48 1.22
N LYS A 46 -14.19 -4.21 0.04
CA LYS A 46 -13.07 -4.99 -0.53
C LYS A 46 -11.70 -4.58 0.01
N LEU A 47 -11.60 -3.46 0.73
CA LEU A 47 -10.32 -2.87 1.13
C LEU A 47 -9.97 -3.24 2.57
N THR A 48 -8.73 -3.66 2.79
CA THR A 48 -8.11 -3.75 4.10
C THR A 48 -6.93 -2.80 4.14
N SER A 49 -6.95 -1.85 5.08
CA SER A 49 -5.87 -0.88 5.28
C SER A 49 -4.96 -1.35 6.41
N ILE A 50 -3.66 -1.46 6.17
CA ILE A 50 -2.66 -1.82 7.17
C ILE A 50 -1.59 -0.74 7.20
N VAL A 51 -1.38 -0.17 8.39
CA VAL A 51 -0.38 0.88 8.58
C VAL A 51 0.99 0.27 8.91
N ILE A 52 1.92 0.38 7.97
CA ILE A 52 3.33 0.01 8.14
C ILE A 52 4.14 1.29 8.14
N ARG A 53 4.67 1.68 9.30
CA ARG A 53 5.40 2.95 9.48
C ARG A 53 6.74 2.97 8.75
N ASP A 54 7.42 1.84 8.72
CA ASP A 54 8.72 1.68 8.06
C ASP A 54 8.71 0.46 7.15
N PHE A 55 8.81 0.69 5.84
CA PHE A 55 8.88 -0.38 4.83
C PHE A 55 10.24 -1.08 4.77
N SER A 56 11.21 -0.66 5.59
CA SER A 56 12.46 -1.40 5.83
C SER A 56 12.27 -2.53 6.84
N ASN A 57 11.18 -2.50 7.61
CA ASN A 57 10.88 -3.47 8.65
C ASN A 57 9.45 -4.01 8.51
N TRP A 58 9.34 -5.25 8.03
CA TRP A 58 8.05 -5.91 7.82
C TRP A 58 7.78 -6.91 8.94
N PRO A 59 6.66 -6.76 9.66
CA PRO A 59 6.23 -7.76 10.63
C PRO A 59 5.91 -9.09 9.93
N GLU A 60 6.45 -10.19 10.43
CA GLU A 60 6.29 -11.52 9.83
C GLU A 60 4.83 -11.97 9.82
N ASP A 61 4.08 -11.66 10.88
CA ASP A 61 2.65 -11.93 11.01
C ASP A 61 1.83 -11.27 9.89
N VAL A 62 2.19 -10.04 9.51
CA VAL A 62 1.56 -9.32 8.40
C VAL A 62 1.89 -9.98 7.06
N LEU A 63 3.14 -10.40 6.84
CA LEU A 63 3.53 -11.08 5.61
C LEU A 63 2.81 -12.42 5.45
N GLN A 64 2.77 -13.23 6.51
CA GLN A 64 2.14 -14.54 6.50
C GLN A 64 0.62 -14.45 6.24
N ALA A 65 -0.05 -13.46 6.82
CA ALA A 65 -1.49 -13.22 6.62
C ALA A 65 -1.87 -12.85 5.17
N HIS A 66 -0.88 -12.50 4.34
CA HIS A 66 -1.07 -12.07 2.95
C HIS A 66 -0.28 -12.89 1.93
N SER A 67 0.21 -14.06 2.33
CA SER A 67 0.96 -15.00 1.48
C SER A 67 0.13 -15.59 0.32
N ASP A 68 -1.19 -15.56 0.42
CA ASP A 68 -2.19 -15.98 -0.57
C ASP A 68 -2.43 -14.94 -1.69
N ALA A 69 -1.78 -13.77 -1.63
CA ALA A 69 -1.98 -12.73 -2.62
C ALA A 69 -1.52 -13.14 -4.01
N THR A 70 -2.31 -12.78 -5.02
CA THR A 70 -2.01 -13.07 -6.43
C THR A 70 -0.90 -12.16 -6.98
N GLY A 71 -0.73 -10.98 -6.39
CA GLY A 71 0.30 -10.04 -6.79
C GLY A 71 0.33 -8.79 -5.93
N MET A 72 1.40 -8.01 -6.11
CA MET A 72 1.62 -6.75 -5.39
C MET A 72 1.97 -5.62 -6.36
N ILE A 73 1.25 -4.51 -6.23
CA ILE A 73 1.59 -3.24 -6.87
C ILE A 73 2.47 -2.47 -5.89
N TRP A 74 3.77 -2.42 -6.19
CA TRP A 74 4.73 -1.69 -5.35
C TRP A 74 5.02 -0.32 -5.95
N TYR A 75 4.56 0.74 -5.26
CA TYR A 75 4.90 2.11 -5.60
C TYR A 75 5.60 2.79 -4.41
N GLY A 76 6.91 2.97 -4.55
CA GLY A 76 7.72 3.77 -3.65
C GLY A 76 8.38 4.91 -4.42
N THR A 77 8.29 6.13 -3.91
CA THR A 77 9.23 7.16 -4.37
C THR A 77 10.61 6.77 -3.87
N ARG A 78 11.63 6.87 -4.72
CA ARG A 78 13.02 6.72 -4.25
C ARG A 78 13.18 7.66 -3.06
N HIS A 79 13.59 7.13 -1.91
CA HIS A 79 14.34 7.94 -0.97
C HIS A 79 15.54 8.42 -1.80
N ALA A 80 15.55 9.68 -2.21
CA ALA A 80 16.80 10.28 -2.62
C ALA A 80 17.70 10.10 -1.40
N ALA A 81 18.66 9.18 -1.48
CA ALA A 81 19.82 9.22 -0.62
C ALA A 81 20.37 10.62 -0.85
N ARG A 82 20.06 11.56 0.05
CA ARG A 82 20.53 12.94 -0.07
C ARG A 82 22.05 12.87 0.07
N PRO A 83 22.84 13.10 -0.98
CA PRO A 83 24.26 13.30 -0.79
C PRO A 83 24.39 14.72 -0.19
N GLY A 84 24.87 14.81 1.05
CA GLY A 84 25.42 16.05 1.58
C GLY A 84 24.44 17.13 2.05
N ARG A 85 23.72 16.90 3.16
CA ARG A 85 23.50 18.03 4.09
C ARG A 85 24.78 18.22 4.90
N ALA A 86 25.68 19.03 4.37
CA ALA A 86 26.67 19.69 5.20
C ALA A 86 25.90 20.51 6.24
N PHE A 87 26.23 20.29 7.52
CA PHE A 87 25.87 21.21 8.59
C PHE A 87 26.39 22.60 8.21
N ARG A 88 25.48 23.56 8.11
CA ARG A 88 25.72 24.99 8.32
C ARG A 88 24.59 25.50 9.20
#